data_AF-A0A1Y4NHR5-F1
#
_entry.id   AF-A0A1Y4NHR5-F1
#
_cell.length_a   1.000
_cell.length_b   1.000
_cell.length_c   1.000
_cell.angle_alpha   90.00
_cell.angle_beta   90.00
_cell.angle_gamma   90.00
#
_symmetry.space_group_name_H-M   'P 1'
#
loop_
_entity.id
_entity.type
_entity.pdbx_description
1 polymer ?
#
loop_
_entity_poly.entity_id
_entity_poly.type
_entity_poly.pdbx_seq_one_letter_code
_entity_poly.pdbx_strand_id
1 'polypeptide(L)'
;MLLKDFILKTSDMVDSENKTPVLDWIEFACDMADSCGSRMEQELDDIFRSLCYVKNNFCPETFQESLRILCLSNEIIYGAMFSDAGVAPETIRKLADDGVLECGYIPADTWELASLSLIQMEEPESMLWIVENEEPLRIEKLLQRIAFQARQEQVPLKELLDNQKLRIQKVGNEDLAQALLNAFTSSSAIDRLYVYQPQEHRFSQTVCPALREDQDLDKEPATEGPESIAGFTPGM
;
A
#
# COMPACT_ATOMS: atom_id res chain seq x y z
N MET A 1 -4.30 20.28 8.16
CA MET A 1 -4.21 21.13 6.97
C MET A 1 -5.18 22.32 7.01
N LEU A 2 -4.80 23.51 6.52
CA LEU A 2 -5.76 24.62 6.31
C LEU A 2 -6.63 24.37 5.07
N LEU A 3 -7.90 24.77 5.11
CA LEU A 3 -8.84 24.62 3.98
C LEU A 3 -8.31 25.20 2.66
N LYS A 4 -7.71 26.40 2.70
CA LYS A 4 -7.11 27.02 1.51
C LYS A 4 -6.03 26.13 0.88
N ASP A 5 -5.17 25.55 1.72
CA ASP A 5 -4.08 24.71 1.25
C ASP A 5 -4.63 23.41 0.65
N PHE A 6 -5.66 22.84 1.27
CA PHE A 6 -6.36 21.68 0.72
C PHE A 6 -6.94 21.97 -0.66
N ILE A 7 -7.70 23.07 -0.79
CA ILE A 7 -8.29 23.49 -2.08
C ILE A 7 -7.21 23.60 -3.15
N LEU A 8 -6.13 24.35 -2.87
CA LEU A 8 -5.07 24.58 -3.86
C LEU A 8 -4.38 23.27 -4.26
N LYS A 9 -3.89 22.50 -3.27
CA LYS A 9 -3.09 21.31 -3.56
C LYS A 9 -3.92 20.18 -4.19
N THR A 10 -5.15 19.96 -3.73
CA THR A 10 -6.02 18.91 -4.30
C THR A 10 -6.55 19.32 -5.67
N SER A 11 -6.80 20.62 -5.93
CA SER A 11 -7.18 21.10 -7.26
C SER A 11 -6.10 20.82 -8.30
N ASP A 12 -4.83 20.96 -7.93
CA ASP A 12 -3.68 20.66 -8.80
C ASP A 12 -3.54 19.16 -9.11
N MET A 13 -4.19 18.29 -8.35
CA MET A 13 -4.16 16.84 -8.54
C MET A 13 -5.29 16.31 -9.45
N VAL A 14 -6.38 17.04 -9.58
CA VAL A 14 -7.52 16.64 -10.43
C VAL A 14 -7.19 16.99 -11.88
N ASP A 15 -7.14 16.00 -12.78
CA ASP A 15 -6.74 16.26 -14.16
C ASP A 15 -7.82 17.01 -14.98
N SER A 16 -9.08 16.99 -14.51
CA SER A 16 -10.17 17.70 -15.16
C SER A 16 -10.25 19.18 -14.80
N GLU A 17 -10.75 20.01 -15.73
CA GLU A 17 -11.17 21.39 -15.44
C GLU A 17 -12.31 21.44 -14.41
N ASN A 18 -13.16 20.41 -14.40
CA ASN A 18 -14.16 20.25 -13.36
C ASN A 18 -13.48 19.86 -12.03
N LYS A 19 -13.46 20.79 -11.07
CA LYS A 19 -12.90 20.60 -9.73
C LYS A 19 -13.95 20.22 -8.68
N THR A 20 -15.16 19.81 -9.08
CA THR A 20 -16.19 19.30 -8.16
C THR A 20 -15.67 18.29 -7.13
N PRO A 21 -14.78 17.33 -7.48
CA PRO A 21 -14.26 16.39 -6.47
C PRO A 21 -13.59 17.08 -5.26
N VAL A 22 -12.97 18.24 -5.45
CA VAL A 22 -12.37 19.00 -4.35
C VAL A 22 -13.44 19.51 -3.38
N LEU A 23 -14.57 19.99 -3.92
CA LEU A 23 -15.70 20.46 -3.11
C LEU A 23 -16.38 19.31 -2.39
N ASP A 24 -16.54 18.17 -3.06
CA ASP A 24 -17.14 16.97 -2.50
C ASP A 24 -16.34 16.47 -1.28
N TRP A 25 -15.01 16.46 -1.36
CA TRP A 25 -14.15 16.11 -0.22
C TRP A 25 -14.21 17.12 0.93
N ILE A 26 -14.40 18.41 0.63
CA ILE A 26 -14.54 19.45 1.65
C ILE A 26 -15.88 19.28 2.38
N GLU A 27 -16.96 19.04 1.65
CA GLU A 27 -18.28 18.74 2.22
C GLU A 27 -18.23 17.49 3.09
N PHE A 28 -17.62 16.42 2.60
CA PHE A 28 -17.42 15.19 3.35
C PHE A 28 -16.61 15.42 4.64
N ALA A 29 -15.51 16.17 4.59
CA ALA A 29 -14.71 16.49 5.76
C ALA A 29 -15.45 17.37 6.79
N CYS A 30 -16.31 18.28 6.33
CA CYS A 30 -17.21 19.05 7.20
C CYS A 30 -18.17 18.12 7.95
N ASP A 31 -18.87 17.24 7.22
CA ASP A 31 -19.84 16.32 7.80
C ASP A 31 -19.20 15.39 8.83
N MET A 32 -17.97 14.92 8.56
CA MET A 32 -17.18 14.12 9.49
C MET A 32 -16.80 14.89 10.75
N ALA A 33 -16.32 16.13 10.61
CA ALA A 33 -15.97 16.97 11.75
C ALA A 33 -17.18 17.23 12.66
N ASP A 34 -18.34 17.50 12.08
CA ASP A 34 -19.58 17.75 12.80
C ASP A 34 -20.12 16.47 13.49
N SER A 35 -20.00 15.31 12.83
CA SER A 35 -20.55 14.04 13.33
C SER A 35 -19.66 13.38 14.40
N CYS A 36 -18.33 13.45 14.24
CA CYS A 36 -17.37 12.77 15.10
C CYS A 36 -16.73 13.70 16.15
N GLY A 37 -17.01 15.01 16.10
CA GLY A 37 -16.42 16.00 17.00
C GLY A 37 -14.92 16.20 16.79
N SER A 38 -14.41 15.78 15.63
CA SER A 38 -13.03 16.02 15.21
C SER A 38 -12.89 17.45 14.66
N ARG A 39 -11.65 17.83 14.32
CA ARG A 39 -11.38 19.13 13.71
C ARG A 39 -11.35 18.97 12.21
N MET A 40 -12.05 19.85 11.49
CA MET A 40 -12.03 19.87 10.03
C MET A 40 -10.60 19.93 9.47
N GLU A 41 -9.69 20.68 10.10
CA GLU A 41 -8.30 20.74 9.65
C GLU A 41 -7.58 19.40 9.77
N GLN A 42 -7.95 18.54 10.72
CA GLN A 42 -7.40 17.20 10.86
C GLN A 42 -7.96 16.27 9.79
N GLU A 43 -9.29 16.30 9.57
CA GLU A 43 -9.93 15.48 8.53
C GLU A 43 -9.37 15.78 7.14
N LEU A 44 -9.24 17.07 6.80
CA LEU A 44 -8.63 17.48 5.54
C LEU A 44 -7.17 17.04 5.42
N ASP A 45 -6.41 17.01 6.52
CA ASP A 45 -5.03 16.55 6.53
C ASP A 45 -4.94 15.05 6.24
N ASP A 46 -5.78 14.26 6.92
CA ASP A 46 -5.77 12.79 6.81
C ASP A 46 -6.26 12.34 5.44
N ILE A 47 -7.31 12.98 4.91
CA ILE A 47 -7.79 12.79 3.53
C ILE A 47 -6.66 13.14 2.54
N PHE A 48 -6.03 14.31 2.69
CA PHE A 48 -5.00 14.77 1.77
C PHE A 48 -3.77 13.84 1.76
N ARG A 49 -3.30 13.40 2.92
CA ARG A 49 -2.18 12.46 3.03
C ARG A 49 -2.50 11.12 2.39
N SER A 50 -3.72 10.62 2.59
CA SER A 50 -4.17 9.36 2.00
C SER A 50 -4.32 9.44 0.47
N LEU A 51 -4.86 10.54 -0.06
CA LEU A 51 -4.89 10.79 -1.51
C LEU A 51 -3.50 10.94 -2.11
N CYS A 52 -2.57 11.63 -1.43
CA CYS A 52 -1.17 11.68 -1.85
C CYS A 52 -0.53 10.29 -1.90
N TYR A 53 -0.81 9.45 -0.90
CA TYR A 53 -0.32 8.08 -0.88
C TYR A 53 -0.83 7.29 -2.08
N VAL A 54 -2.12 7.38 -2.41
CA VAL A 54 -2.66 6.73 -3.61
C VAL A 54 -1.95 7.24 -4.87
N LYS A 55 -1.80 8.56 -5.01
CA LYS A 55 -1.09 9.19 -6.14
C LYS A 55 0.33 8.64 -6.34
N ASN A 56 1.05 8.44 -5.24
CA ASN A 56 2.44 8.01 -5.30
C ASN A 56 2.59 6.49 -5.53
N ASN A 57 1.57 5.69 -5.18
CA ASN A 57 1.70 4.24 -5.13
C ASN A 57 0.88 3.48 -6.18
N PHE A 58 -0.04 4.13 -6.88
CA PHE A 58 -0.93 3.50 -7.85
C PHE A 58 -0.83 4.19 -9.22
N CYS A 59 -1.39 3.55 -10.24
CA CYS A 59 -1.45 4.15 -11.57
C CYS A 59 -2.33 5.42 -11.58
N PRO A 60 -2.09 6.36 -12.53
CA PRO A 60 -2.84 7.62 -12.61
C PRO A 60 -4.35 7.43 -12.70
N GLU A 61 -4.82 6.39 -13.39
CA GLU A 61 -6.24 6.07 -13.54
C GLU A 61 -6.87 5.75 -12.18
N THR A 62 -6.27 4.83 -11.41
CA THR A 62 -6.70 4.49 -10.06
C THR A 62 -6.73 5.72 -9.16
N PHE A 63 -5.72 6.57 -9.24
CA PHE A 63 -5.68 7.82 -8.48
C PHE A 63 -6.83 8.78 -8.85
N GLN A 64 -7.09 8.99 -10.14
CA GLN A 64 -8.18 9.85 -10.59
C GLN A 64 -9.55 9.32 -10.15
N GLU A 65 -9.74 7.99 -10.10
CA GLU A 65 -10.95 7.38 -9.55
C GLU A 65 -11.04 7.58 -8.03
N SER A 66 -9.96 7.41 -7.27
CA SER A 66 -9.94 7.63 -5.82
C SER A 66 -10.30 9.06 -5.42
N LEU A 67 -9.98 10.06 -6.25
CA LEU A 67 -10.42 11.44 -6.03
C LEU A 67 -11.96 11.59 -6.03
N ARG A 68 -12.71 10.63 -6.58
CA ARG A 68 -14.19 10.66 -6.69
C ARG A 68 -14.89 9.67 -5.74
N ILE A 69 -14.15 8.83 -5.03
CA ILE A 69 -14.69 7.85 -4.09
C ILE A 69 -14.58 8.41 -2.68
N LEU A 70 -15.64 9.07 -2.22
CA LEU A 70 -15.72 9.61 -0.86
C LEU A 70 -15.84 8.45 0.14
N CYS A 71 -14.87 8.34 1.03
CA CYS A 71 -14.77 7.37 2.11
C CYS A 71 -13.89 7.97 3.22
N LEU A 72 -13.86 7.35 4.40
CA LEU A 72 -13.03 7.85 5.51
C LEU A 72 -11.55 7.82 5.14
N SER A 73 -10.74 8.67 5.77
CA SER A 73 -9.32 8.82 5.43
C SER A 73 -8.53 7.50 5.53
N ASN A 74 -8.81 6.70 6.55
CA ASN A 74 -8.29 5.34 6.74
C ASN A 74 -8.76 4.33 5.68
N GLU A 75 -9.85 4.60 4.96
CA GLU A 75 -10.44 3.67 3.98
C GLU A 75 -9.93 3.92 2.56
N ILE A 76 -9.43 5.13 2.28
CA ILE A 76 -9.02 5.58 0.94
C ILE A 76 -8.03 4.63 0.27
N ILE A 77 -7.02 4.14 0.99
CA ILE A 77 -5.99 3.26 0.41
C ILE A 77 -6.58 1.91 0.01
N TYR A 78 -7.44 1.31 0.84
CA TYR A 78 -8.10 0.06 0.48
C TYR A 78 -9.14 0.27 -0.62
N GLY A 79 -9.85 1.40 -0.62
CA GLY A 79 -10.71 1.80 -1.74
C GLY A 79 -9.93 1.90 -3.05
N ALA A 80 -8.72 2.43 -3.03
CA ALA A 80 -7.83 2.47 -4.20
C ALA A 80 -7.42 1.07 -4.66
N MET A 81 -7.13 0.13 -3.75
CA MET A 81 -6.84 -1.26 -4.11
C MET A 81 -8.02 -1.95 -4.80
N PHE A 82 -9.24 -1.70 -4.35
CA PHE A 82 -10.45 -2.19 -5.03
C PHE A 82 -10.66 -1.53 -6.39
N SER A 83 -10.44 -0.22 -6.50
CA SER A 83 -10.53 0.52 -7.75
C SER A 83 -9.53 -0.02 -8.79
N ASP A 84 -8.28 -0.25 -8.36
CA ASP A 84 -7.22 -0.84 -9.17
C ASP A 84 -7.54 -2.27 -9.64
N ALA A 85 -8.27 -3.03 -8.81
CA ALA A 85 -8.82 -4.33 -9.18
C ALA A 85 -10.06 -4.25 -10.10
N GLY A 86 -10.49 -3.05 -10.52
CA GLY A 86 -11.62 -2.82 -11.42
C GLY A 86 -13.00 -2.89 -10.76
N VAL A 87 -13.07 -2.75 -9.43
CA VAL A 87 -14.35 -2.72 -8.71
C VAL A 87 -15.02 -1.35 -8.86
N ALA A 88 -16.33 -1.35 -9.11
CA ALA A 88 -17.09 -0.13 -9.35
C ALA A 88 -17.13 0.78 -8.10
N PRO A 89 -17.08 2.13 -8.26
CA PRO A 89 -17.13 3.09 -7.17
C PRO A 89 -18.27 2.89 -6.18
N GLU A 90 -19.46 2.55 -6.66
CA GLU A 90 -20.65 2.34 -5.81
C GLU A 90 -20.50 1.11 -4.91
N THR A 91 -19.83 0.06 -5.42
CA THR A 91 -19.51 -1.13 -4.63
C THR A 91 -18.44 -0.82 -3.59
N ILE A 92 -17.44 -0.02 -3.93
CA ILE A 92 -16.39 0.40 -2.99
C ILE A 92 -16.99 1.21 -1.84
N ARG A 93 -17.87 2.17 -2.14
CA ARG A 93 -18.59 2.93 -1.10
C ARG A 93 -19.42 2.02 -0.20
N LYS A 94 -20.13 1.05 -0.78
CA LYS A 94 -20.89 0.08 0.01
C LYS A 94 -19.98 -0.74 0.94
N LEU A 95 -18.81 -1.17 0.47
CA LEU A 95 -17.84 -1.90 1.31
C LEU A 95 -17.33 -1.03 2.47
N ALA A 96 -17.12 0.27 2.23
CA ALA A 96 -16.80 1.23 3.28
C ALA A 96 -17.94 1.35 4.30
N ASP A 97 -19.18 1.58 3.83
CA ASP A 97 -20.37 1.69 4.69
C ASP A 97 -20.64 0.42 5.52
N ASP A 98 -20.34 -0.76 4.95
CA ASP A 98 -20.46 -2.06 5.62
C ASP A 98 -19.30 -2.33 6.62
N GLY A 99 -18.35 -1.40 6.77
CA GLY A 99 -17.22 -1.48 7.70
C GLY A 99 -16.07 -2.38 7.23
N VAL A 100 -16.09 -2.84 5.97
CA VAL A 100 -15.05 -3.74 5.44
C VAL A 100 -13.69 -3.05 5.36
N LEU A 101 -13.69 -1.72 5.13
CA LEU A 101 -12.47 -0.92 4.95
C LEU A 101 -12.01 -0.21 6.24
N GLU A 102 -12.80 -0.30 7.33
CA GLU A 102 -12.71 0.57 8.52
C GLU A 102 -11.34 0.57 9.22
N CYS A 103 -10.59 -0.53 9.17
CA CYS A 103 -9.29 -0.63 9.85
C CYS A 103 -8.09 -0.35 8.93
N GLY A 104 -8.28 0.46 7.89
CA GLY A 104 -7.21 0.78 6.96
C GLY A 104 -6.18 1.78 7.49
N TYR A 105 -5.11 1.92 6.70
CA TYR A 105 -3.91 2.64 7.07
C TYR A 105 -4.04 4.14 6.76
N ILE A 106 -3.63 4.99 7.71
CA ILE A 106 -3.45 6.44 7.46
C ILE A 106 -1.95 6.73 7.36
N PRO A 107 -1.45 7.20 6.21
CA PRO A 107 -0.05 7.57 6.01
C PRO A 107 0.41 8.60 7.04
N ALA A 108 1.68 8.55 7.43
CA ALA A 108 2.28 9.59 8.28
C ALA A 108 2.61 10.85 7.46
N ASP A 109 2.96 10.69 6.18
CA ASP A 109 3.42 11.78 5.31
C ASP A 109 2.84 11.71 3.89
N THR A 110 3.08 12.76 3.10
CA THR A 110 2.57 12.96 1.74
C THR A 110 3.42 12.33 0.63
N TRP A 111 4.62 11.85 0.94
CA TRP A 111 5.55 11.21 -0.02
C TRP A 111 5.79 9.73 0.32
N GLU A 112 4.94 9.17 1.17
CA GLU A 112 5.12 7.83 1.68
C GLU A 112 4.86 6.76 0.60
N LEU A 113 5.70 5.71 0.60
CA LEU A 113 5.70 4.60 -0.34
C LEU A 113 5.92 3.28 0.41
N ALA A 114 5.40 2.18 -0.13
CA ALA A 114 5.74 0.83 0.31
C ALA A 114 5.54 0.56 1.82
N SER A 115 4.53 1.19 2.43
CA SER A 115 4.31 1.13 3.87
C SER A 115 3.58 -0.12 4.34
N LEU A 116 3.10 -0.95 3.43
CA LEU A 116 2.33 -2.14 3.76
C LEU A 116 3.15 -3.39 3.45
N SER A 117 2.97 -4.44 4.24
CA SER A 117 3.49 -5.78 3.95
C SER A 117 2.40 -6.81 4.19
N LEU A 118 2.42 -7.89 3.43
CA LEU A 118 1.45 -8.97 3.54
C LEU A 118 2.09 -10.22 4.13
N ILE A 119 1.36 -10.91 4.99
CA ILE A 119 1.70 -12.25 5.47
C ILE A 119 0.59 -13.20 5.06
N GLN A 120 0.93 -14.21 4.26
CA GLN A 120 0.00 -15.21 3.75
C GLN A 120 0.33 -16.59 4.33
N MET A 121 -0.72 -17.34 4.67
CA MET A 121 -0.64 -18.73 5.09
C MET A 121 -1.71 -19.53 4.36
N GLU A 122 -1.34 -20.62 3.68
CA GLU A 122 -2.24 -21.33 2.76
C GLU A 122 -2.86 -22.62 3.33
N GLU A 123 -2.54 -23.04 4.57
CA GLU A 123 -3.06 -24.27 5.15
C GLU A 123 -3.33 -24.15 6.66
N PRO A 124 -4.44 -24.72 7.19
CA PRO A 124 -5.54 -25.41 6.50
C PRO A 124 -6.57 -24.47 5.82
N GLU A 125 -6.48 -23.16 6.07
CA GLU A 125 -7.31 -22.12 5.46
C GLU A 125 -6.38 -21.02 4.96
N SER A 126 -6.69 -20.43 3.79
CA SER A 126 -5.97 -19.26 3.30
C SER A 126 -6.24 -18.09 4.25
N MET A 127 -5.21 -17.59 4.90
CA MET A 127 -5.29 -16.45 5.79
C MET A 127 -4.30 -15.39 5.34
N LEU A 128 -4.74 -14.14 5.40
CA LEU A 128 -3.93 -12.98 5.08
C LEU A 128 -3.89 -12.05 6.29
N TRP A 129 -2.70 -11.53 6.59
CA TRP A 129 -2.51 -10.41 7.51
C TRP A 129 -1.83 -9.28 6.76
N ILE A 130 -2.16 -8.07 7.16
CA ILE A 130 -1.45 -6.86 6.75
C ILE A 130 -0.59 -6.37 7.91
N VAL A 131 0.62 -5.91 7.59
CA VAL A 131 1.54 -5.24 8.50
C VAL A 131 1.71 -3.81 8.04
N GLU A 132 1.47 -2.86 8.92
CA GLU A 132 1.53 -1.42 8.61
C GLU A 132 2.81 -0.77 9.12
N ASN A 133 3.49 -0.06 8.24
CA ASN A 133 4.62 0.83 8.48
C ASN A 133 5.68 0.21 9.40
N GLU A 134 6.15 -0.98 9.04
CA GLU A 134 7.18 -1.70 9.78
C GLU A 134 8.33 -2.12 8.87
N GLU A 135 9.54 -1.97 9.40
CA GLU A 135 10.78 -2.29 8.69
C GLU A 135 10.86 -3.78 8.32
N PRO A 136 11.23 -4.14 7.07
CA PRO A 136 11.26 -5.53 6.61
C PRO A 136 12.08 -6.46 7.51
N LEU A 137 13.26 -6.01 7.95
CA LEU A 137 14.13 -6.80 8.83
C LEU A 137 13.47 -7.11 10.19
N ARG A 138 12.60 -6.21 10.67
CA ARG A 138 11.86 -6.41 11.93
C ARG A 138 10.75 -7.43 11.74
N ILE A 139 10.05 -7.39 10.61
CA ILE A 139 9.04 -8.38 10.23
C ILE A 139 9.71 -9.75 10.06
N GLU A 140 10.80 -9.85 9.29
CA GLU A 140 11.55 -11.09 9.09
C GLU A 140 11.99 -11.74 10.40
N LYS A 141 12.62 -10.97 11.29
CA LYS A 141 13.06 -11.47 12.61
C LYS A 141 11.89 -11.96 13.46
N LEU A 142 10.76 -11.26 13.39
CA LEU A 142 9.54 -11.67 14.07
C LEU A 142 9.03 -13.01 13.51
N LEU A 143 8.88 -13.11 12.20
CA LEU A 143 8.35 -14.30 11.53
C LEU A 143 9.25 -15.52 11.74
N GLN A 144 10.58 -15.34 11.72
CA GLN A 144 11.54 -16.40 12.08
C GLN A 144 11.35 -16.89 13.51
N ARG A 145 11.19 -15.97 14.47
CA ARG A 145 10.92 -16.30 15.87
C ARG A 145 9.60 -17.05 16.03
N ILE A 146 8.54 -16.58 15.37
CA ILE A 146 7.21 -17.20 15.39
C ILE A 146 7.27 -18.61 14.81
N ALA A 147 7.89 -18.80 13.65
CA ALA A 147 7.99 -20.11 13.02
C ALA A 147 8.79 -21.10 13.88
N PHE A 148 9.88 -20.63 14.50
CA PHE A 148 10.65 -21.43 15.46
C PHE A 148 9.80 -21.83 16.68
N GLN A 149 9.07 -20.88 17.26
CA GLN A 149 8.22 -21.13 18.43
C GLN A 149 7.06 -22.09 18.10
N ALA A 150 6.36 -21.88 16.98
CA ALA A 150 5.29 -22.75 16.50
C ALA A 150 5.77 -24.21 16.40
N ARG A 151 6.99 -24.41 15.88
CA ARG A 151 7.61 -25.73 15.76
C ARG A 151 7.98 -26.35 17.10
N GLN A 152 8.58 -25.58 18.01
CA GLN A 152 9.03 -26.08 19.32
C GLN A 152 7.86 -26.40 20.25
N GLU A 153 6.86 -25.52 20.29
CA GLU A 153 5.75 -25.58 21.25
C GLU A 153 4.51 -26.29 20.69
N GLN A 154 4.51 -26.63 19.39
CA GLN A 154 3.37 -27.21 18.66
C GLN A 154 2.10 -26.34 18.73
N VAL A 155 2.29 -25.01 18.79
CA VAL A 155 1.21 -24.02 18.79
C VAL A 155 0.91 -23.57 17.35
N PRO A 156 -0.37 -23.41 16.96
CA PRO A 156 -0.71 -22.90 15.64
C PRO A 156 -0.12 -21.52 15.37
N LEU A 157 0.47 -21.33 14.19
CA LEU A 157 1.16 -20.10 13.83
C LEU A 157 0.24 -18.87 13.90
N LYS A 158 -1.03 -19.02 13.51
CA LYS A 158 -2.05 -17.96 13.60
C LYS A 158 -2.18 -17.39 15.02
N GLU A 159 -2.16 -18.26 16.04
CA GLU A 159 -2.31 -17.84 17.44
C GLU A 159 -1.09 -17.03 17.90
N LEU A 160 0.10 -17.37 17.38
CA LEU A 160 1.30 -16.59 17.65
C LEU A 160 1.25 -15.23 16.94
N LEU A 161 0.79 -15.17 15.68
CA LEU A 161 0.66 -13.91 14.95
C LEU A 161 -0.36 -12.95 15.60
N ASP A 162 -1.54 -13.46 15.96
CA ASP A 162 -2.62 -12.66 16.55
C ASP A 162 -2.24 -12.04 17.92
N ASN A 163 -1.23 -12.59 18.59
CA ASN A 163 -0.73 -12.11 19.88
C ASN A 163 0.48 -11.16 19.78
N GLN A 164 0.88 -10.72 18.59
CA GLN A 164 2.03 -9.83 18.42
C GLN A 164 1.69 -8.37 18.71
N LYS A 165 2.72 -7.63 19.14
CA LYS A 165 2.63 -6.18 19.43
C LYS A 165 2.84 -5.28 18.21
N LEU A 166 3.28 -5.84 17.08
CA LEU A 166 3.34 -5.09 15.84
C LEU A 166 1.92 -4.78 15.36
N ARG A 167 1.75 -3.74 14.52
CA ARG A 167 0.49 -3.46 13.83
C ARG A 167 0.26 -4.50 12.74
N ILE A 168 -0.06 -5.71 13.18
CA ILE A 168 -0.42 -6.85 12.34
C ILE A 168 -1.91 -7.04 12.51
N GLN A 169 -2.64 -6.94 11.40
CA GLN A 169 -4.09 -7.08 11.41
C GLN A 169 -4.48 -8.24 10.51
N LYS A 170 -5.35 -9.13 11.02
CA LYS A 170 -5.91 -10.21 10.19
C LYS A 170 -6.94 -9.61 9.24
N VAL A 171 -6.82 -9.94 7.96
CA VAL A 171 -7.79 -9.57 6.94
C VAL A 171 -8.94 -10.58 7.00
N GLY A 172 -10.09 -10.15 7.51
CA GLY A 172 -11.26 -11.02 7.73
C GLY A 172 -12.18 -11.18 6.53
N ASN A 173 -12.11 -10.27 5.55
CA ASN A 173 -12.96 -10.25 4.36
C ASN A 173 -12.19 -10.79 3.14
N GLU A 174 -12.79 -11.73 2.42
CA GLU A 174 -12.16 -12.40 1.27
C GLU A 174 -11.93 -11.45 0.09
N ASP A 175 -12.89 -10.55 -0.19
CA ASP A 175 -12.76 -9.58 -1.28
C ASP A 175 -11.60 -8.60 -1.01
N LEU A 176 -11.47 -8.14 0.25
CA LEU A 176 -10.34 -7.29 0.67
C LEU A 176 -9.02 -8.05 0.59
N ALA A 177 -8.99 -9.32 1.02
CA ALA A 177 -7.79 -10.15 0.90
C ALA A 177 -7.36 -10.31 -0.56
N GLN A 178 -8.31 -10.50 -1.47
CA GLN A 178 -8.01 -10.60 -2.90
C GLN A 178 -7.55 -9.25 -3.48
N ALA A 179 -8.17 -8.14 -3.09
CA ALA A 179 -7.75 -6.80 -3.52
C ALA A 179 -6.32 -6.48 -3.06
N LEU A 180 -5.95 -6.82 -1.83
CA LEU A 180 -4.59 -6.68 -1.30
C LEU A 180 -3.58 -7.52 -2.08
N LEU A 181 -3.91 -8.78 -2.39
CA LEU A 181 -3.03 -9.65 -3.18
C LEU A 181 -2.87 -9.18 -4.62
N ASN A 182 -3.91 -8.61 -5.23
CA ASN A 182 -3.82 -7.98 -6.55
C ASN A 182 -2.89 -6.76 -6.48
N ALA A 183 -3.11 -5.88 -5.49
CA ALA A 183 -2.32 -4.67 -5.27
C ALA A 183 -0.83 -4.97 -5.05
N PHE A 184 -0.47 -6.13 -4.48
CA PHE A 184 0.93 -6.54 -4.35
C PHE A 184 1.66 -6.65 -5.71
N THR A 185 0.93 -6.83 -6.81
CA THR A 185 1.51 -6.92 -8.15
C THR A 185 1.38 -5.64 -8.97
N SER A 186 0.39 -4.79 -8.66
CA SER A 186 0.05 -3.61 -9.46
C SER A 186 0.38 -2.28 -8.80
N SER A 187 0.73 -2.27 -7.51
CA SER A 187 1.00 -1.05 -6.73
C SER A 187 2.28 -1.15 -5.92
N SER A 188 2.98 -0.02 -5.77
CA SER A 188 4.11 0.12 -4.85
C SER A 188 3.68 0.32 -3.39
N ALA A 189 2.39 0.34 -3.07
CA ALA A 189 1.88 0.50 -1.71
C ALA A 189 2.28 -0.66 -0.78
N ILE A 190 2.53 -1.85 -1.34
CA ILE A 190 2.92 -3.04 -0.60
C ILE A 190 4.39 -3.33 -0.92
N ASP A 191 5.25 -3.37 0.09
CA ASP A 191 6.68 -3.72 -0.06
C ASP A 191 6.88 -5.19 -0.36
N ARG A 192 6.33 -6.06 0.51
CA ARG A 192 6.66 -7.49 0.52
C ARG A 192 5.46 -8.37 0.81
N LEU A 193 5.51 -9.57 0.23
CA LEU A 193 4.67 -10.70 0.58
C LEU A 193 5.51 -11.78 1.25
N TYR A 194 5.17 -12.11 2.49
CA TYR A 194 5.73 -13.21 3.25
C TYR A 194 4.77 -14.41 3.19
N VAL A 195 5.23 -15.55 2.70
CA VAL A 195 4.41 -16.76 2.58
C VAL A 195 4.94 -17.83 3.52
N TYR A 196 4.10 -18.34 4.40
CA TYR A 196 4.47 -19.43 5.30
C TYR A 196 4.54 -20.76 4.54
N GLN A 197 5.60 -21.52 4.77
CA GLN A 197 5.84 -22.85 4.20
C GLN A 197 5.73 -23.89 5.32
N PRO A 198 4.58 -24.57 5.49
CA PRO A 198 4.33 -25.46 6.62
C PRO A 198 5.33 -26.62 6.74
N GLN A 199 5.72 -27.20 5.61
CA GLN A 199 6.65 -28.35 5.56
C GLN A 199 8.05 -28.02 6.08
N GLU A 200 8.45 -26.76 5.93
CA GLU A 200 9.79 -26.28 6.26
C GLU A 200 9.81 -25.43 7.54
N HIS A 201 8.63 -25.14 8.11
CA HIS A 201 8.44 -24.25 9.25
C HIS A 201 9.22 -22.94 9.08
N ARG A 202 9.07 -22.31 7.91
CA ARG A 202 9.75 -21.05 7.57
C ARG A 202 8.86 -20.16 6.73
N PHE A 203 9.26 -18.91 6.59
CA PHE A 203 8.65 -17.98 5.64
C PHE A 203 9.58 -17.78 4.45
N SER A 204 9.03 -17.85 3.26
CA SER A 204 9.63 -17.24 2.07
C SER A 204 9.17 -15.80 1.96
N GLN A 205 9.98 -14.96 1.31
CA GLN A 205 9.61 -13.57 1.04
C GLN A 205 9.77 -13.21 -0.43
N THR A 206 8.88 -12.35 -0.91
CA THR A 206 8.91 -11.80 -2.26
C THR A 206 8.75 -10.28 -2.17
N VAL A 207 9.68 -9.53 -2.75
CA VAL A 207 9.57 -8.06 -2.91
C VAL A 207 8.58 -7.77 -4.03
N CYS A 208 7.72 -6.77 -3.82
CA CYS A 208 6.73 -6.30 -4.79
C CYS A 208 7.39 -6.03 -6.15
N PRO A 209 6.84 -6.57 -7.25
CA PRO A 209 7.35 -6.31 -8.59
C PRO A 209 7.31 -4.83 -8.98
N ALA A 210 6.26 -4.10 -8.57
CA ALA A 210 6.09 -2.68 -8.90
C ALA A 210 7.18 -1.77 -8.29
N LEU A 211 7.86 -2.22 -7.22
CA LEU A 211 9.00 -1.50 -6.63
C LEU A 211 10.32 -1.70 -7.39
N ARG A 212 10.39 -2.68 -8.30
CA ARG A 212 11.63 -2.98 -9.04
C ARG A 212 11.86 -2.06 -10.22
N GLU A 213 10.80 -1.45 -10.77
CA GLU A 213 10.91 -0.58 -11.95
C GLU A 213 11.72 0.69 -11.68
N ASP A 214 11.81 1.15 -10.42
CA ASP A 214 12.64 2.31 -10.04
C ASP A 214 14.12 1.96 -9.78
N GLN A 215 14.48 0.68 -9.56
CA GLN A 215 15.87 0.29 -9.27
C GLN A 215 16.72 0.04 -10.52
N ASP A 216 16.12 -0.14 -11.70
CA ASP A 216 16.85 -0.35 -12.95
C ASP A 216 17.19 0.96 -13.69
N LEU A 217 16.73 2.12 -13.20
CA LEU A 217 17.07 3.44 -13.77
C LEU A 217 18.42 4.00 -13.29
N ASP A 218 19.00 3.45 -12.21
CA ASP A 218 20.31 3.85 -11.67
C ASP A 218 21.49 3.01 -12.20
N LYS A 219 21.25 2.09 -13.14
CA LYS A 219 22.34 1.41 -13.85
C LYS A 219 22.83 2.32 -14.97
N GLU A 220 23.88 3.09 -14.70
CA GLU A 220 24.69 3.74 -15.74
C GLU A 220 24.96 2.73 -16.88
N PRO A 221 24.75 3.11 -18.16
CA PRO A 221 25.17 2.26 -19.25
C PRO A 221 26.68 2.06 -19.14
N ALA A 222 27.09 0.80 -19.05
CA ALA A 222 28.50 0.43 -19.07
C ALA A 222 29.17 1.13 -20.25
N THR A 223 30.05 2.09 -19.97
CA THR A 223 30.88 2.72 -20.97
C THR A 223 31.72 1.63 -21.61
N GLU A 224 31.40 1.26 -22.84
CA GLU A 224 32.29 0.48 -23.70
C GLU A 224 33.61 1.26 -23.81
N GLY A 225 34.67 0.68 -23.24
CA GLY A 225 36.01 1.23 -23.34
C GLY A 225 36.45 1.29 -24.81
N PRO A 226 37.24 2.31 -25.21
CA PRO A 226 37.59 2.49 -26.61
C PRO A 226 38.40 1.28 -27.11
N GLU A 227 37.93 0.72 -28.22
CA GLU A 227 38.61 -0.32 -28.99
C GLU A 227 40.06 0.09 -29.25
N SER A 228 40.99 -0.80 -28.87
CA SER A 228 42.40 -0.64 -29.18
C SER A 228 42.61 -0.76 -30.69
N ILE A 229 42.89 0.36 -31.36
CA ILE A 229 43.38 0.35 -32.74
C ILE A 229 44.85 -0.06 -32.71
N ALA A 230 45.11 -1.37 -32.78
CA ALA A 230 46.43 -1.91 -33.09
C ALA A 230 46.54 -2.07 -34.61
N GLY A 231 47.35 -1.22 -35.24
CA GLY A 231 47.62 -1.31 -36.68
C GLY A 231 48.62 -0.28 -37.17
N PHE A 232 49.87 -0.36 -36.73
CA PHE A 232 50.99 0.34 -37.38
C PHE A 232 52.10 -0.66 -37.69
N THR A 233 52.19 -1.04 -38.96
CA THR A 233 53.34 -1.73 -39.57
C THR A 233 54.42 -0.72 -39.92
N PRO A 234 55.71 -0.93 -39.56
CA PRO A 234 56.80 -0.13 -40.10
C PRO A 234 57.27 -0.71 -41.43
N GLY A 235 57.32 0.14 -42.47
CA GLY A 235 57.97 -0.13 -43.73
C GLY A 235 59.08 0.89 -43.99
N MET A 236 60.27 0.35 -44.28
CA MET A 236 61.55 0.97 -44.66
C MET A 236 62.44 1.53 -43.54
#